data_AF-A0A931GI36-F1
#
_entry.id   AF-A0A931GI36-F1
#
_cell.length_a   1.000
_cell.length_b   1.000
_cell.length_c   1.000
_cell.angle_alpha   90.00
_cell.angle_beta   90.00
_cell.angle_gamma   90.00
#
_symmetry.space_group_name_H-M   'P 1'
#
loop_
_entity.id
_entity.type
_entity.pdbx_description
1 polymer ?
#
loop_
_entity_poly.entity_id
_entity_poly.type
_entity_poly.pdbx_seq_one_letter_code
_entity_poly.pdbx_strand_id
1 'polypeptide(L)'
;MSGTETGRRTASPINVIKDLGRLVPKQINDELQLAKRQLTSKGINVGVAAGLGVAALLFLSALGICLLVAAIMGLAEVMPAWGAALVVAAFFLLLIVIVALIAVVKIKKAMPLMPEDALRGFKHDLGILKEGSAFDVSTLDQPEPTREEKERMAAEKEAEKAKKEAEKENLSYAELKARSEARRAHLAELRDKLGKQASTAEKTAEKAYGLKEKLQKFKPGSSTDGQ
;
A
#
# COMPACT_ATOMS: atom_id res chain seq x y z
N MET A 1 -16.83 -84.85 24.45
CA MET A 1 -15.40 -85.01 24.81
C MET A 1 -14.63 -84.89 23.51
N SER A 2 -13.77 -83.93 23.17
CA SER A 2 -12.92 -82.91 23.81
C SER A 2 -12.77 -81.81 22.73
N GLY A 3 -12.81 -80.50 22.96
CA GLY A 3 -11.82 -79.73 23.71
C GLY A 3 -10.74 -79.16 22.78
N THR A 4 -10.61 -77.82 22.74
CA THR A 4 -9.36 -77.02 22.54
C THR A 4 -8.76 -76.96 21.11
N GLU A 5 -8.33 -75.85 20.48
CA GLU A 5 -8.13 -74.44 20.84
C GLU A 5 -8.32 -73.56 19.58
N THR A 6 -9.25 -72.60 19.63
CA THR A 6 -9.22 -71.47 18.71
C THR A 6 -8.12 -70.52 19.20
N GLY A 7 -6.91 -70.65 18.63
CA GLY A 7 -5.82 -69.71 18.79
C GLY A 7 -6.15 -68.36 18.16
N ARG A 8 -7.06 -67.61 18.80
CA ARG A 8 -7.36 -66.21 18.50
C ARG A 8 -6.13 -65.41 18.93
N ARG A 9 -5.11 -65.31 18.05
CA ARG A 9 -4.04 -64.32 18.21
C ARG A 9 -4.71 -62.96 18.18
N THR A 10 -5.02 -62.43 19.36
CA THR A 10 -5.45 -61.05 19.55
C THR A 10 -4.42 -60.17 18.87
N ALA A 11 -4.79 -59.55 17.74
CA ALA A 11 -3.94 -58.56 17.10
C ALA A 11 -3.65 -57.48 18.14
N SER A 12 -2.40 -57.44 18.62
CA SER A 12 -2.01 -56.49 19.65
C SER A 12 -2.29 -55.08 19.11
N PRO A 13 -2.96 -54.20 19.88
CA PRO A 13 -3.21 -52.82 19.46
C PRO A 13 -1.93 -52.06 19.09
N ILE A 14 -0.79 -52.49 19.65
CA ILE A 14 0.55 -51.97 19.31
C ILE A 14 0.97 -52.35 17.89
N ASN A 15 0.62 -53.56 17.42
CA ASN A 15 0.93 -54.00 16.06
C ASN A 15 0.06 -53.27 15.02
N VAL A 16 -1.19 -52.95 15.36
CA VAL A 16 -2.09 -52.17 14.50
C VAL A 16 -1.55 -50.75 14.29
N ILE A 17 -1.13 -50.05 15.35
CA ILE A 17 -0.53 -48.72 15.26
C ILE A 17 0.77 -48.75 14.43
N LYS A 18 1.59 -49.80 14.59
CA LYS A 18 2.82 -49.99 13.84
C LYS A 18 2.56 -50.24 12.35
N ASP A 19 1.52 -50.99 12.02
CA ASP A 19 1.12 -51.27 10.64
C ASP A 19 0.49 -50.04 9.97
N LEU A 20 -0.39 -49.31 10.67
CA LEU A 20 -0.92 -48.03 10.18
C LEU A 20 0.20 -47.02 9.92
N GLY A 21 1.16 -46.88 10.83
CA GLY A 21 2.32 -46.00 10.65
C GLY A 21 3.18 -46.36 9.44
N ARG A 22 3.15 -47.62 8.99
CA ARG A 22 3.89 -48.10 7.81
C ARG A 22 3.09 -48.00 6.51
N LEU A 23 1.76 -48.10 6.57
CA LEU A 23 0.86 -48.17 5.42
C LEU A 23 0.38 -46.78 4.97
N VAL A 24 0.03 -45.89 5.91
CA VAL A 24 -0.49 -44.54 5.61
C VAL A 24 0.48 -43.72 4.74
N PRO A 25 1.80 -43.66 5.01
CA PRO A 25 2.71 -42.89 4.17
C PRO A 25 2.83 -43.45 2.75
N LYS A 26 2.74 -44.79 2.60
CA LYS A 26 2.79 -45.45 1.29
C LYS A 26 1.54 -45.14 0.47
N GLN A 27 0.36 -45.21 1.09
CA GLN A 27 -0.89 -44.89 0.42
C GLN A 27 -0.95 -43.42 -0.03
N ILE A 28 -0.49 -42.49 0.81
CA ILE A 28 -0.38 -41.07 0.42
C ILE A 28 0.58 -40.91 -0.77
N ASN A 29 1.72 -41.58 -0.75
CA ASN A 29 2.69 -41.51 -1.84
C ASN A 29 2.15 -42.11 -3.15
N ASP A 30 1.35 -43.18 -3.08
CA ASP A 30 0.74 -43.82 -4.25
C ASP A 30 -0.36 -42.93 -4.85
N GLU A 31 -1.21 -42.33 -4.01
CA GLU A 31 -2.23 -41.37 -4.45
C GLU A 31 -1.59 -40.10 -5.05
N LEU A 32 -0.48 -39.61 -4.47
CA LEU A 32 0.28 -38.50 -5.04
C LEU A 32 0.90 -38.87 -6.39
N GLN A 33 1.43 -40.08 -6.55
CA GLN A 33 1.97 -40.53 -7.83
C GLN A 33 0.87 -40.67 -8.88
N LEU A 34 -0.31 -41.17 -8.49
CA LEU A 34 -1.46 -41.29 -9.36
C LEU A 34 -1.96 -39.90 -9.79
N ALA A 35 -2.14 -38.99 -8.84
CA ALA A 35 -2.51 -37.59 -9.09
C ALA A 35 -1.49 -36.89 -9.99
N LYS A 36 -0.19 -37.10 -9.76
CA LYS A 36 0.88 -36.53 -10.59
C LYS A 36 0.82 -37.06 -12.02
N ARG A 37 0.62 -38.37 -12.23
CA ARG A 37 0.47 -38.93 -13.58
C ARG A 37 -0.76 -38.38 -14.30
N GLN A 38 -1.90 -38.28 -13.60
CA GLN A 38 -3.12 -37.71 -14.17
C GLN A 38 -2.95 -36.23 -14.50
N LEU A 39 -2.31 -35.45 -13.62
CA LEU A 39 -2.05 -34.04 -13.83
C LEU A 39 -1.06 -33.81 -14.96
N THR A 40 0.00 -34.61 -15.09
CA THR A 40 0.94 -34.53 -16.21
C THR A 40 0.24 -34.85 -17.53
N SER A 41 -0.54 -35.93 -17.59
CA SER A 41 -1.24 -36.32 -18.82
C SER A 41 -2.28 -35.26 -19.25
N LYS A 42 -3.11 -34.78 -18.32
CA LYS A 42 -4.08 -33.71 -18.60
C LYS A 42 -3.38 -32.38 -18.88
N GLY A 43 -2.30 -32.08 -18.15
CA GLY A 43 -1.53 -30.85 -18.27
C GLY A 43 -0.80 -30.72 -19.59
N ILE A 44 -0.26 -31.80 -20.16
CA ILE A 44 0.35 -31.79 -21.49
C ILE A 44 -0.70 -31.45 -22.55
N ASN A 45 -1.87 -32.09 -22.53
CA ASN A 45 -2.91 -31.84 -23.52
C ASN A 45 -3.45 -30.39 -23.43
N VAL A 46 -3.69 -29.90 -22.22
CA VAL A 46 -4.09 -28.50 -22.00
C VAL A 46 -2.97 -27.54 -22.41
N GLY A 47 -1.72 -27.88 -22.12
CA GLY A 47 -0.54 -27.09 -22.49
C GLY A 47 -0.35 -26.99 -24.00
N VAL A 48 -0.52 -28.10 -24.73
CA VAL A 48 -0.47 -28.11 -26.21
C VAL A 48 -1.62 -27.30 -26.79
N ALA A 49 -2.85 -27.47 -26.28
CA ALA A 49 -4.01 -26.70 -26.73
C ALA A 49 -3.83 -25.19 -26.46
N ALA A 50 -3.31 -24.82 -25.28
CA ALA A 50 -2.99 -23.45 -24.94
C ALA A 50 -1.89 -22.89 -25.86
N GLY A 51 -0.83 -23.66 -26.12
CA GLY A 51 0.26 -23.29 -27.03
C GLY A 51 -0.23 -23.05 -28.46
N LEU A 52 -1.05 -23.97 -29.01
CA LEU A 52 -1.68 -23.80 -30.32
C LEU A 52 -2.63 -22.60 -30.35
N GLY A 53 -3.37 -22.36 -29.26
CA GLY A 53 -4.23 -21.18 -29.11
C GLY A 53 -3.44 -19.87 -29.20
N VAL A 54 -2.31 -19.79 -28.50
CA VAL A 54 -1.41 -18.62 -28.58
C VAL A 54 -0.86 -18.46 -30.00
N ALA A 55 -0.39 -19.54 -30.63
CA ALA A 55 0.11 -19.50 -32.00
C ALA A 55 -0.98 -19.03 -32.99
N ALA A 56 -2.21 -19.53 -32.86
CA ALA A 56 -3.33 -19.13 -33.69
C ALA A 56 -3.65 -17.64 -33.53
N LEU A 57 -3.65 -17.12 -32.29
CA LEU A 57 -3.84 -15.69 -32.04
C LEU A 57 -2.72 -14.84 -32.67
N LEU A 58 -1.47 -15.29 -32.61
CA LEU A 58 -0.35 -14.60 -33.27
C LEU A 58 -0.52 -14.56 -34.79
N PHE A 59 -0.82 -15.69 -35.44
CA PHE A 59 -1.07 -15.72 -36.88
C PHE A 59 -2.29 -14.90 -37.30
N LEU A 60 -3.36 -14.94 -36.49
CA LEU A 60 -4.55 -14.12 -36.74
C LEU A 60 -4.24 -12.62 -36.62
N SER A 61 -3.42 -12.23 -35.65
CA SER A 61 -2.98 -10.84 -35.51
C SER A 61 -2.11 -10.38 -36.69
N ALA A 62 -1.17 -11.22 -37.14
CA ALA A 62 -0.34 -10.94 -38.30
C ALA A 62 -1.18 -10.82 -39.59
N LEU A 63 -2.14 -11.73 -39.79
CA LEU A 63 -3.09 -11.65 -40.90
C LEU A 63 -3.89 -10.34 -40.87
N GLY A 64 -4.35 -9.91 -39.70
CA GLY A 64 -5.05 -8.63 -39.53
C GLY A 64 -4.20 -7.44 -39.96
N ILE A 65 -2.92 -7.41 -39.60
CA ILE A 65 -1.98 -6.36 -40.03
C ILE A 65 -1.80 -6.38 -41.55
N CYS A 66 -1.60 -7.56 -42.15
CA CYS A 66 -1.48 -7.69 -43.60
C CYS A 66 -2.73 -7.20 -44.33
N LEU A 67 -3.93 -7.53 -43.84
CA LEU A 67 -5.19 -7.06 -44.40
C LEU A 67 -5.38 -5.54 -44.24
N LEU A 68 -4.97 -4.98 -43.11
CA LEU A 68 -4.98 -3.52 -42.90
C LEU A 68 -4.09 -2.81 -43.92
N VAL A 69 -2.85 -3.27 -44.08
CA VAL A 69 -1.91 -2.70 -45.06
C VAL A 69 -2.46 -2.85 -46.48
N ALA A 70 -2.99 -4.04 -46.84
CA ALA A 70 -3.58 -4.28 -48.14
C ALA A 70 -4.79 -3.37 -48.41
N ALA A 71 -5.66 -3.15 -47.41
CA ALA A 71 -6.80 -2.25 -47.55
C ALA A 71 -6.36 -0.79 -47.75
N ILE A 72 -5.36 -0.32 -47.00
CA ILE A 72 -4.82 1.04 -47.15
C ILE A 72 -4.17 1.20 -48.52
N MET A 73 -3.33 0.24 -48.94
CA MET A 73 -2.64 0.28 -50.24
C MET A 73 -3.63 0.18 -51.41
N GLY A 74 -4.64 -0.68 -51.30
CA GLY A 74 -5.68 -0.80 -52.33
C GLY A 74 -6.53 0.46 -52.47
N LEU A 75 -6.85 1.13 -51.36
CA LEU A 75 -7.57 2.40 -51.40
C LEU A 75 -6.66 3.57 -51.84
N ALA A 76 -5.35 3.49 -51.58
CA ALA A 76 -4.37 4.47 -52.00
C ALA A 76 -4.19 4.56 -53.52
N GLU A 77 -4.67 3.57 -54.29
CA GLU A 77 -4.66 3.63 -55.76
C GLU A 77 -5.66 4.67 -56.31
N VAL A 78 -6.72 4.97 -55.56
CA VAL A 78 -7.78 5.91 -55.99
C VAL A 78 -7.75 7.24 -55.23
N MET A 79 -6.94 7.37 -54.17
CA MET A 79 -6.81 8.60 -53.38
C MET A 79 -5.45 8.68 -52.67
N PRO A 80 -5.01 9.86 -52.17
CA PRO A 80 -3.73 9.95 -51.46
C PRO A 80 -3.62 8.99 -50.28
N ALA A 81 -2.44 8.38 -50.10
CA ALA A 81 -2.21 7.34 -49.08
C ALA A 81 -2.58 7.77 -47.65
N TRP A 82 -2.36 9.04 -47.30
CA TRP A 82 -2.75 9.58 -45.99
C TRP A 82 -4.28 9.60 -45.82
N GLY A 83 -5.03 9.89 -46.89
CA GLY A 83 -6.48 9.88 -46.90
C GLY A 83 -7.04 8.47 -46.80
N ALA A 84 -6.44 7.52 -47.55
CA ALA A 84 -6.80 6.10 -47.46
C ALA A 84 -6.63 5.55 -46.03
N ALA A 85 -5.52 5.88 -45.37
CA ALA A 85 -5.27 5.49 -43.99
C ALA A 85 -6.34 6.04 -43.02
N LEU A 86 -6.76 7.30 -43.18
CA LEU A 86 -7.81 7.92 -42.36
C LEU A 86 -9.19 7.26 -42.58
N VAL A 87 -9.53 6.92 -43.83
CA VAL A 87 -10.79 6.25 -44.14
C VAL A 87 -10.86 4.85 -43.52
N VAL A 88 -9.79 4.06 -43.67
CA VAL A 88 -9.70 2.73 -43.05
C VAL A 88 -9.75 2.84 -41.52
N ALA A 89 -9.04 3.81 -40.93
CA ALA A 89 -9.08 4.05 -39.48
C ALA A 89 -10.49 4.42 -39.00
N ALA A 90 -11.21 5.29 -39.72
CA ALA A 90 -12.57 5.66 -39.38
C ALA A 90 -13.53 4.47 -39.44
N PHE A 91 -13.37 3.59 -40.44
CA PHE A 91 -14.14 2.35 -40.54
C PHE A 91 -13.94 1.43 -39.33
N PHE A 92 -12.67 1.18 -38.93
CA PHE A 92 -12.39 0.37 -37.74
C PHE A 92 -12.86 1.01 -36.44
N LEU A 93 -12.76 2.35 -36.32
CA LEU A 93 -13.30 3.08 -35.17
C LEU A 93 -14.81 2.87 -35.05
N LEU A 94 -15.54 2.95 -36.15
CA LEU A 94 -16.98 2.68 -36.16
C LEU A 94 -17.30 1.26 -35.71
N LEU A 95 -16.56 0.26 -36.22
CA LEU A 95 -16.72 -1.14 -35.79
C LEU A 95 -16.46 -1.31 -34.29
N ILE A 96 -15.40 -0.69 -33.76
CA ILE A 96 -15.07 -0.71 -32.33
C ILE A 96 -16.23 -0.15 -31.50
N VAL A 97 -16.79 0.99 -31.90
CA VAL A 97 -17.93 1.60 -31.19
C VAL A 97 -19.14 0.67 -31.20
N ILE A 98 -19.47 0.05 -32.33
CA ILE A 98 -20.60 -0.89 -32.43
C ILE A 98 -20.38 -2.10 -31.51
N VAL A 99 -19.20 -2.73 -31.56
CA VAL A 99 -18.88 -3.89 -30.73
C VAL A 99 -18.88 -3.51 -29.24
N ALA A 100 -18.32 -2.36 -28.89
CA ALA A 100 -18.32 -1.86 -27.51
C ALA A 100 -19.74 -1.62 -26.99
N LEU A 101 -20.62 -1.02 -27.80
CA LEU A 101 -22.03 -0.84 -27.44
C LEU A 101 -22.74 -2.17 -27.21
N ILE A 102 -22.54 -3.16 -28.09
CA ILE A 102 -23.11 -4.50 -27.94
C ILE A 102 -22.58 -5.15 -26.65
N ALA A 103 -21.29 -5.06 -26.39
CA ALA A 103 -20.67 -5.60 -25.19
C ALA A 103 -21.25 -4.95 -23.93
N VAL A 104 -21.36 -3.62 -23.89
CA VAL A 104 -21.96 -2.89 -22.77
C VAL A 104 -23.42 -3.31 -22.55
N VAL A 105 -24.21 -3.44 -23.62
CA VAL A 105 -25.61 -3.89 -23.51
C VAL A 105 -25.69 -5.31 -22.97
N LYS A 106 -24.82 -6.22 -23.44
CA LYS A 106 -24.78 -7.61 -23.00
C LYS A 106 -24.34 -7.73 -21.53
N ILE A 107 -23.30 -6.98 -21.13
CA ILE A 107 -22.83 -6.92 -19.74
C ILE A 107 -23.93 -6.36 -18.83
N LYS A 108 -24.60 -5.27 -19.23
CA LYS A 108 -25.71 -4.70 -18.46
C LYS A 108 -26.88 -5.67 -18.31
N LYS A 109 -27.22 -6.43 -19.37
CA LYS A 109 -28.25 -7.48 -19.30
C LYS A 109 -27.84 -8.68 -18.46
N ALA A 110 -26.55 -8.94 -18.32
CA ALA A 110 -26.03 -10.00 -17.47
C ALA A 110 -25.90 -9.56 -15.99
N MET A 111 -26.23 -8.30 -15.66
CA MET A 111 -26.25 -7.82 -14.27
C MET A 111 -27.61 -8.08 -13.58
N PRO A 112 -27.60 -8.48 -12.28
CA PRO A 112 -26.45 -8.49 -11.37
C PRO A 112 -25.54 -9.73 -11.56
N LEU A 113 -24.30 -9.49 -12.00
CA LEU A 113 -23.21 -10.49 -12.03
C LEU A 113 -22.68 -10.78 -10.62
N MET A 114 -23.19 -10.05 -9.62
CA MET A 114 -22.90 -10.28 -8.21
C MET A 114 -23.91 -11.30 -7.70
N PRO A 115 -23.50 -12.56 -7.44
CA PRO A 115 -24.31 -13.48 -6.66
C PRO A 115 -24.49 -12.87 -5.27
N GLU A 116 -25.64 -12.24 -5.04
CA GLU A 116 -25.98 -11.53 -3.79
C GLU A 116 -25.76 -12.44 -2.58
N ASP A 117 -26.10 -13.72 -2.72
CA ASP A 117 -25.93 -14.74 -1.68
C ASP A 117 -24.47 -15.02 -1.34
N ALA A 118 -23.58 -15.13 -2.34
CA ALA A 118 -22.17 -15.40 -2.10
C ALA A 118 -21.46 -14.20 -1.47
N LEU A 119 -21.86 -12.98 -1.86
CA LEU A 119 -21.32 -11.76 -1.26
C LEU A 119 -21.83 -11.54 0.17
N ARG A 120 -23.10 -11.86 0.44
CA ARG A 120 -23.68 -11.83 1.79
C ARG A 120 -22.93 -12.80 2.72
N GLY A 121 -22.69 -14.03 2.27
CA GLY A 121 -21.91 -15.02 3.04
C GLY A 121 -20.49 -14.54 3.35
N PHE A 122 -19.80 -13.96 2.37
CA PHE A 122 -18.46 -13.41 2.59
C PHE A 122 -18.43 -12.21 3.55
N LYS A 123 -19.40 -11.29 3.43
CA LYS A 123 -19.54 -10.14 4.36
C LYS A 123 -19.83 -10.62 5.79
N HIS A 124 -20.66 -11.65 5.93
CA HIS A 124 -20.98 -12.28 7.20
C HIS A 124 -19.72 -12.90 7.85
N ASP A 125 -18.95 -13.68 7.10
CA ASP A 125 -17.75 -14.33 7.60
C ASP A 125 -16.68 -13.32 8.04
N LEU A 126 -16.49 -12.24 7.26
CA LEU A 126 -15.61 -11.14 7.65
C LEU A 126 -16.10 -10.38 8.88
N GLY A 127 -17.41 -10.16 8.99
CA GLY A 127 -18.04 -9.53 10.15
C GLY A 127 -17.75 -10.30 11.44
N ILE A 128 -17.93 -11.62 11.41
CA ILE A 128 -17.62 -12.50 12.54
C ILE A 128 -16.12 -12.49 12.84
N LEU A 129 -15.24 -12.53 11.84
CA LEU A 129 -13.79 -12.48 12.08
C LEU A 129 -13.33 -11.17 12.72
N LYS A 130 -13.99 -10.05 12.40
CA LYS A 130 -13.62 -8.72 12.88
C LYS A 130 -14.24 -8.37 14.23
N GLU A 131 -15.52 -8.68 14.41
CA GLU A 131 -16.34 -8.21 15.53
C GLU A 131 -16.79 -9.36 16.45
N GLY A 132 -16.51 -10.61 16.07
CA GLY A 132 -16.80 -11.79 16.86
C GLY A 132 -18.31 -11.95 17.10
N SER A 133 -18.69 -12.31 18.32
CA SER A 133 -20.08 -12.46 18.71
C SER A 133 -20.85 -11.13 18.84
N ALA A 134 -20.18 -9.98 18.71
CA ALA A 134 -20.82 -8.67 18.70
C ALA A 134 -21.26 -8.25 17.29
N PHE A 135 -20.93 -9.03 16.25
CA PHE A 135 -21.35 -8.76 14.89
C PHE A 135 -22.88 -8.87 14.75
N ASP A 136 -23.52 -7.81 14.30
CA ASP A 136 -24.96 -7.78 14.06
C ASP A 136 -25.26 -8.15 12.60
N VAL A 137 -25.83 -9.34 12.41
CA VAL A 137 -26.22 -9.89 11.10
C VAL A 137 -27.23 -8.97 10.38
N SER A 138 -28.01 -8.18 11.12
CA SER A 138 -29.00 -7.22 10.58
C SER A 138 -28.35 -6.10 9.75
N THR A 139 -27.05 -5.88 9.91
CA THR A 139 -26.28 -4.90 9.12
C THR A 139 -26.04 -5.33 7.68
N LEU A 140 -26.16 -6.63 7.37
CA LEU A 140 -25.95 -7.17 6.02
C LEU A 140 -27.07 -6.83 5.04
N ASP A 141 -28.27 -6.59 5.55
CA ASP A 141 -29.49 -6.36 4.77
C ASP A 141 -29.86 -4.89 4.67
N GLN A 142 -29.05 -4.01 5.26
CA GLN A 142 -29.22 -2.57 5.10
C GLN A 142 -28.98 -2.21 3.62
N PRO A 143 -29.92 -1.51 2.97
CA PRO A 143 -29.74 -1.11 1.58
C PRO A 143 -28.44 -0.30 1.47
N GLU A 144 -27.56 -0.72 0.56
CA GLU A 144 -26.31 -0.01 0.30
C GLU A 144 -26.65 1.47 0.05
N PRO A 145 -26.01 2.41 0.78
CA PRO A 145 -26.35 3.81 0.68
C PRO A 145 -26.19 4.26 -0.77
N THR A 146 -27.16 5.05 -1.24
CA THR A 146 -27.16 5.57 -2.60
C THR A 146 -25.85 6.32 -2.88
N ARG A 147 -25.45 6.39 -4.15
CA ARG A 147 -24.20 7.07 -4.52
C ARG A 147 -24.12 8.49 -3.95
N GLU A 148 -25.24 9.20 -3.92
CA GLU A 148 -25.34 10.54 -3.33
C GLU A 148 -25.09 10.53 -1.82
N GLU A 149 -25.62 9.55 -1.09
CA GLU A 149 -25.38 9.40 0.36
C GLU A 149 -23.92 9.00 0.64
N LYS A 150 -23.31 8.15 -0.19
CA LYS A 150 -21.89 7.81 -0.11
C LYS A 150 -21.00 9.02 -0.32
N GLU A 151 -21.33 9.85 -1.32
CA GLU A 151 -20.62 11.10 -1.61
C GLU A 151 -20.76 12.11 -0.46
N ARG A 152 -21.95 12.24 0.14
CA ARG A 152 -22.18 13.08 1.34
C ARG A 152 -21.39 12.59 2.56
N MET A 153 -21.42 11.30 2.86
CA MET A 153 -20.65 10.72 3.97
C MET A 153 -19.14 10.84 3.76
N ALA A 154 -18.66 10.72 2.52
CA ALA A 154 -17.25 10.93 2.20
C ALA A 154 -16.86 12.40 2.42
N ALA A 155 -17.67 13.34 1.92
CA ALA A 155 -17.46 14.78 2.09
C ALA A 155 -17.50 15.18 3.57
N GLU A 156 -18.41 14.62 4.37
CA GLU A 156 -18.51 14.88 5.81
C GLU A 156 -17.27 14.36 6.56
N LYS A 157 -16.81 13.15 6.24
CA LYS A 157 -15.57 12.59 6.82
C LYS A 157 -14.33 13.37 6.42
N GLU A 158 -14.25 13.85 5.19
CA GLU A 158 -13.16 14.71 4.74
C GLU A 158 -13.21 16.09 5.42
N ALA A 159 -14.40 16.67 5.57
CA ALA A 159 -14.59 17.91 6.31
C ALA A 159 -14.23 17.76 7.79
N GLU A 160 -14.57 16.63 8.42
CA GLU A 160 -14.21 16.34 9.82
C GLU A 160 -12.69 16.15 9.98
N LYS A 161 -12.04 15.45 9.03
CA LYS A 161 -10.58 15.32 9.00
C LYS A 161 -9.91 16.68 8.81
N ALA A 162 -10.38 17.47 7.85
CA ALA A 162 -9.85 18.81 7.59
C ALA A 162 -10.03 19.74 8.81
N LYS A 163 -11.17 19.66 9.51
CA LYS A 163 -11.38 20.37 10.78
C LYS A 163 -10.38 19.93 11.86
N LYS A 164 -10.18 18.61 12.02
CA LYS A 164 -9.21 18.05 12.97
C LYS A 164 -7.76 18.41 12.63
N GLU A 165 -7.41 18.48 11.35
CA GLU A 165 -6.09 18.90 10.89
C GLU A 165 -5.88 20.41 11.08
N ALA A 166 -6.86 21.24 10.74
CA ALA A 166 -6.84 22.68 10.98
C ALA A 166 -6.76 23.00 12.48
N GLU A 167 -7.47 22.25 13.34
CA GLU A 167 -7.38 22.40 14.80
C GLU A 167 -5.98 22.05 15.31
N LYS A 168 -5.37 20.96 14.81
CA LYS A 168 -3.98 20.59 15.11
C LYS A 168 -2.98 21.64 14.63
N GLU A 169 -3.19 22.23 13.46
CA GLU A 169 -2.32 23.28 12.91
C GLU A 169 -2.41 24.56 13.75
N ASN A 170 -3.61 24.96 14.17
CA ASN A 170 -3.82 26.10 15.05
C ASN A 170 -3.20 25.89 16.44
N LEU A 171 -3.35 24.70 17.02
CA LEU A 171 -2.68 24.30 18.27
C LEU A 171 -1.15 24.39 18.11
N SER A 172 -0.60 23.91 16.99
CA SER A 172 0.83 23.98 16.66
C SER A 172 1.32 25.43 16.49
N TYR A 173 0.56 26.29 15.81
CA TYR A 173 0.92 27.71 15.66
C TYR A 173 0.95 28.44 17.00
N ALA A 174 -0.04 28.18 17.87
CA ALA A 174 -0.08 28.74 19.23
C ALA A 174 1.12 28.29 20.07
N GLU A 175 1.50 27.00 19.99
CA GLU A 175 2.68 26.45 20.67
C GLU A 175 3.99 27.04 20.13
N LEU A 176 4.10 27.21 18.82
CA LEU A 176 5.26 27.85 18.19
C LEU A 176 5.42 29.31 18.62
N LYS A 177 4.31 30.04 18.74
CA LYS A 177 4.29 31.43 19.21
C LYS A 177 4.71 31.51 20.67
N ALA A 178 4.15 30.68 21.54
CA ALA A 178 4.53 30.60 22.95
C ALA A 178 6.03 30.31 23.13
N ARG A 179 6.58 29.38 22.34
CA ARG A 179 8.02 29.06 22.34
C ARG A 179 8.88 30.21 21.82
N SER A 180 8.37 31.02 20.91
CA SER A 180 9.07 32.22 20.42
C SER A 180 9.14 33.32 21.47
N GLU A 181 8.05 33.51 22.23
CA GLU A 181 7.97 34.50 23.31
C GLU A 181 8.89 34.12 24.47
N ALA A 182 8.92 32.84 24.85
CA ALA A 182 9.87 32.32 25.84
C ALA A 182 11.34 32.58 25.43
N ARG A 183 11.68 32.40 24.14
CA ARG A 183 13.03 32.72 23.62
C ARG A 183 13.35 34.20 23.72
N ARG A 184 12.40 35.10 23.42
CA ARG A 184 12.60 36.55 23.51
C ARG A 184 12.82 37.00 24.94
N ALA A 185 12.07 36.45 25.90
CA ALA A 185 12.26 36.72 27.32
C ALA A 185 13.66 36.29 27.79
N HIS A 186 14.11 35.10 27.37
CA HIS A 186 15.46 34.61 27.69
C HIS A 186 16.58 35.47 27.07
N LEU A 187 16.41 35.93 25.83
CA LEU A 187 17.37 36.85 25.19
C LEU A 187 17.44 38.21 25.90
N ALA A 188 16.32 38.72 26.39
CA ALA A 188 16.30 39.96 27.17
C ALA A 188 17.11 39.83 28.48
N GLU A 189 16.97 38.69 29.18
CA GLU A 189 17.76 38.42 30.38
C GLU A 189 19.26 38.31 30.09
N LEU A 190 19.63 37.63 28.99
CA LEU A 190 21.03 37.54 28.56
C LEU A 190 21.63 38.92 28.26
N ARG A 191 20.89 39.80 27.58
CA ARG A 191 21.30 41.18 27.34
C ARG A 191 21.54 41.91 28.67
N ASP A 192 20.63 41.79 29.62
CA ASP A 192 20.75 42.48 30.91
C ASP A 192 21.95 42.00 31.71
N LYS A 193 22.24 40.69 31.67
CA LYS A 193 23.46 40.12 32.27
C LYS A 193 24.72 40.65 31.61
N LEU A 194 24.76 40.74 30.28
CA LEU A 194 25.89 41.32 29.55
C LEU A 194 26.09 42.80 29.88
N GLY A 195 25.02 43.58 29.96
CA GLY A 195 25.08 44.99 30.39
C GLY A 195 25.64 45.16 31.81
N LYS A 196 25.20 44.30 32.75
CA LYS A 196 25.75 44.29 34.11
C LYS A 196 27.23 43.93 34.14
N GLN A 197 27.68 42.94 33.35
CA GLN A 197 29.09 42.60 33.26
C GLN A 197 29.94 43.71 32.63
N ALA A 198 29.46 44.37 31.58
CA ALA A 198 30.15 45.51 30.96
C ALA A 198 30.37 46.65 31.97
N SER A 199 29.34 47.03 32.73
CA SER A 199 29.48 48.07 33.76
C SER A 199 30.39 47.65 34.93
N THR A 200 30.43 46.36 35.27
CA THR A 200 31.32 45.82 36.30
C THR A 200 32.76 45.83 35.81
N ALA A 201 32.98 45.46 34.54
CA ALA A 201 34.29 45.51 33.89
C ALA A 201 34.80 46.95 33.81
N GLU A 202 33.94 47.91 33.45
CA GLU A 202 34.28 49.33 33.42
C GLU A 202 34.66 49.86 34.81
N LYS A 203 33.87 49.58 35.85
CA LYS A 203 34.20 49.95 37.24
C LYS A 203 35.50 49.31 37.75
N THR A 204 35.76 48.07 37.35
CA THR A 204 36.99 47.36 37.72
C THR A 204 38.20 47.95 37.01
N ALA A 205 38.05 48.29 35.73
CA ALA A 205 39.07 48.97 34.95
C ALA A 205 39.37 50.35 35.56
N GLU A 206 38.35 51.16 35.85
CA GLU A 206 38.52 52.48 36.45
C GLU A 206 39.25 52.41 37.81
N LYS A 207 38.87 51.44 38.66
CA LYS A 207 39.58 51.18 39.92
C LYS A 207 41.04 50.76 39.70
N ALA A 208 41.33 49.96 38.69
CA ALA A 208 42.68 49.52 38.35
C ALA A 208 43.54 50.67 37.77
N TYR A 209 42.96 51.54 36.94
CA TYR A 209 43.62 52.75 36.42
C TYR A 209 43.91 53.74 37.55
N GLY A 210 42.94 54.02 38.43
CA GLY A 210 43.15 54.88 39.59
C GLY A 210 44.15 54.30 40.60
N LEU A 211 44.24 52.97 40.73
CA LEU A 211 45.28 52.31 41.53
C LEU A 211 46.67 52.47 40.90
N LYS A 212 46.79 52.32 39.56
CA LYS A 212 48.05 52.59 38.85
C LYS A 212 48.51 54.03 39.02
N GLU A 213 47.60 55.00 38.95
CA GLU A 213 47.94 56.41 39.14
C GLU A 213 48.40 56.70 40.58
N LYS A 214 47.74 56.10 41.59
CA LYS A 214 48.19 56.17 42.99
C LYS A 214 49.55 55.51 43.20
N LEU A 215 49.82 54.37 42.57
CA LEU A 215 51.11 53.68 42.63
C LEU A 215 52.22 54.48 41.94
N GLN A 216 51.91 55.23 40.87
CA GLN A 216 52.89 56.08 40.18
C GLN A 216 53.26 57.34 40.99
N LYS A 217 52.34 57.88 41.80
CA LYS A 217 52.62 58.94 42.78
C LYS A 217 53.43 58.45 44.00
N PHE A 218 53.41 57.15 44.30
CA PHE A 218 54.17 56.55 45.41
C PHE A 218 55.49 55.93 44.94
N LYS A 219 56.23 56.64 44.07
CA LYS A 219 57.61 56.32 43.70
C LYS A 219 58.56 57.07 44.64
N PRO A 220 59.16 56.44 45.68
CA PRO A 220 60.21 57.08 46.46
C PRO A 220 61.43 57.27 45.55
N GLY A 221 61.79 58.54 45.33
CA GLY A 221 63.01 58.93 44.64
C GLY A 221 64.13 59.14 45.65
N SER A 222 65.26 58.50 45.39
CA SER A 222 66.62 58.98 45.66
C SER A 222 67.57 58.03 44.91
N SER A 223 68.23 58.41 43.82
CA SER A 223 69.48 59.20 43.78
C SER A 223 70.56 58.62 44.71
N THR A 224 71.82 58.37 44.37
CA THR A 224 72.71 58.44 43.19
C THR A 224 74.07 57.98 43.77
N ASP A 225 75.03 57.66 42.89
CA ASP A 225 76.48 57.55 43.16
C ASP A 225 76.93 56.31 43.97
N GLY A 226 78.03 55.62 43.67
CA GLY A 226 79.21 55.97 42.90
C GLY A 226 80.43 55.56 43.75
N GLN A 227 81.31 54.74 43.15
CA GLN A 227 82.52 54.07 43.70
C GLN A 227 82.31 52.67 44.28
#